data_AF-A0A9D6QZ41-F1
#
_entry.id   AF-A0A9D6QZ41-F1
#
_cell.length_a   1.000
_cell.length_b   1.000
_cell.length_c   1.000
_cell.angle_alpha   90.00
_cell.angle_beta   90.00
_cell.angle_gamma   90.00
#
_symmetry.space_group_name_H-M   'P 1'
#
loop_
_entity.id
_entity.type
_entity.pdbx_description
1 polymer ?
#
loop_
_entity_poly.entity_id
_entity_poly.type
_entity_poly.pdbx_seq_one_letter_code
_entity_poly.pdbx_strand_id
1 'polypeptide(L)'
;MDKDFIVHSYEYGVWADRRLLDKAALLTDEQLRHKFTQGAQPILHSFAHLVSAEWRWFQSWQSIPLMNPVSVDEIPTIDAVRSKWEPLFTERRAFIETLTPEKLASVIKRKLGDQE
;
A
#
# COMPACT_ATOMS: atom_id res chain seq x y z
N MET A 1 -5.68 20.87 -6.09
CA MET A 1 -4.61 20.01 -5.56
C MET A 1 -3.48 20.06 -6.56
N ASP A 2 -2.33 20.59 -6.15
CA ASP A 2 -1.15 20.70 -7.01
C ASP A 2 -0.21 19.50 -6.81
N LYS A 3 0.86 19.46 -7.62
CA LYS A 3 1.83 18.37 -7.58
C LYS A 3 2.61 18.34 -6.26
N ASP A 4 2.89 19.50 -5.68
CA ASP A 4 3.68 19.62 -4.45
C ASP A 4 2.94 19.00 -3.26
N PHE A 5 1.63 19.22 -3.15
CA PHE A 5 0.81 18.56 -2.14
C PHE A 5 0.84 17.03 -2.28
N ILE A 6 0.80 16.51 -3.51
CA ILE A 6 0.85 15.06 -3.77
C ILE A 6 2.21 14.48 -3.39
N VAL A 7 3.30 15.16 -3.76
CA VAL A 7 4.66 14.77 -3.39
C VAL A 7 4.79 14.73 -1.87
N HIS A 8 4.38 15.78 -1.17
CA HIS A 8 4.46 15.84 0.29
C HIS A 8 3.65 14.72 0.97
N SER A 9 2.41 14.49 0.50
CA SER A 9 1.55 13.43 1.02
C SER A 9 2.16 12.04 0.80
N TYR A 10 2.75 11.81 -0.37
CA TYR A 10 3.44 10.55 -0.68
C TYR A 10 4.69 10.35 0.20
N GLU A 11 5.51 11.38 0.38
CA GLU A 11 6.72 11.30 1.21
C GLU A 11 6.39 11.05 2.69
N TYR A 12 5.35 11.72 3.20
CA TYR A 12 4.83 11.44 4.52
C TYR A 12 4.34 10.00 4.65
N GLY A 13 3.60 9.48 3.65
CA GLY A 13 3.15 8.10 3.63
C GLY A 13 4.31 7.10 3.71
N VAL A 14 5.33 7.26 2.87
CA VAL A 14 6.53 6.41 2.89
C VAL A 14 7.24 6.44 4.26
N TRP A 15 7.35 7.63 4.86
CA TRP A 15 7.92 7.77 6.20
C TRP A 15 7.07 7.02 7.26
N ALA A 16 5.75 7.17 7.22
CA ALA A 16 4.84 6.55 8.16
C ALA A 16 4.86 5.01 8.04
N ASP A 17 4.81 4.49 6.81
CA ASP A 17 4.83 3.05 6.54
C ASP A 17 6.14 2.40 7.02
N ARG A 18 7.29 3.04 6.72
CA ARG A 18 8.59 2.58 7.22
C ARG A 18 8.64 2.56 8.75
N ARG A 19 8.13 3.61 9.40
CA ARG A 19 8.06 3.67 10.86
C ARG A 19 7.17 2.57 11.44
N LEU A 20 6.04 2.25 10.80
CA LEU A 20 5.16 1.16 11.22
C LEU A 20 5.86 -0.20 11.09
N LEU A 21 6.52 -0.47 9.95
CA LEU A 21 7.29 -1.69 9.73
C LEU A 21 8.40 -1.85 10.78
N ASP A 22 9.15 -0.79 11.05
CA ASP A 22 10.25 -0.82 12.03
C ASP A 22 9.75 -1.12 13.45
N LYS A 23 8.55 -0.65 13.82
CA LYS A 23 7.93 -0.98 15.11
C LYS A 23 7.37 -2.40 15.14
N ALA A 24 6.74 -2.85 14.07
CA ALA A 24 6.19 -4.19 13.98
C ALA A 24 7.29 -5.27 14.00
N ALA A 25 8.48 -4.97 13.46
CA ALA A 25 9.63 -5.87 13.48
C ALA A 25 10.14 -6.19 14.90
N LEU A 26 9.74 -5.42 15.92
CA LEU A 26 10.11 -5.65 17.32
C LEU A 26 9.15 -6.63 18.04
N LEU A 27 8.04 -7.00 17.41
CA LEU A 27 7.00 -7.82 18.01
C LEU A 27 7.27 -9.31 17.78
N THR A 28 6.81 -10.14 18.72
CA THR A 28 6.82 -11.59 18.53
C THR A 28 5.77 -12.02 17.51
N ASP A 29 5.93 -13.22 16.93
CA ASP A 29 4.93 -13.78 16.01
C ASP A 29 3.54 -13.87 16.65
N GLU A 30 3.47 -14.25 17.93
CA GLU A 30 2.22 -14.27 18.70
C GLU A 30 1.56 -12.89 18.74
N GLN A 31 2.32 -11.84 19.06
CA GLN A 31 1.81 -10.46 19.10
C GLN A 31 1.36 -9.97 17.73
N LEU A 32 2.07 -10.35 16.66
CA LEU A 32 1.72 -10.02 15.28
C LEU A 32 0.39 -10.65 14.82
N ARG A 33 0.06 -11.82 15.37
CA ARG A 33 -1.17 -12.58 15.08
C ARG A 33 -2.28 -12.36 16.10
N HIS A 34 -2.00 -11.65 17.18
CA HIS A 34 -2.97 -11.42 18.25
C HIS A 34 -4.05 -10.41 17.83
N LYS A 35 -5.31 -10.72 18.17
CA LYS A 35 -6.45 -9.83 18.01
C LYS A 35 -6.75 -9.12 19.32
N PHE A 36 -6.35 -7.85 19.43
CA PHE A 36 -6.43 -7.06 20.66
C PHE A 36 -7.85 -6.64 21.08
N THR A 37 -8.77 -6.46 20.11
CA THR A 37 -10.17 -6.09 20.39
C THR A 37 -11.10 -6.76 19.39
N GLN A 38 -12.40 -6.83 19.70
CA GLN A 38 -13.39 -7.48 18.82
C GLN A 38 -13.47 -6.84 17.41
N GLY A 39 -13.25 -5.53 17.32
CA GLY A 39 -13.28 -4.79 16.05
C GLY A 39 -11.92 -4.70 15.32
N ALA A 40 -10.82 -5.04 15.99
CA ALA A 40 -9.49 -4.97 15.38
C ALA A 40 -9.18 -6.25 14.59
N GLN A 41 -8.39 -6.11 13.53
CA GLN A 41 -7.73 -7.23 12.88
C GLN A 41 -6.32 -7.42 13.49
N PRO A 42 -5.73 -8.63 13.42
CA PRO A 42 -4.33 -8.82 13.75
C PRO A 42 -3.41 -7.91 12.91
N ILE A 43 -2.22 -7.61 13.43
CA ILE A 43 -1.27 -6.68 12.82
C ILE A 43 -0.89 -7.12 11.40
N LEU A 44 -0.62 -8.40 11.18
CA LEU A 44 -0.31 -8.92 9.83
C LEU A 44 -1.48 -8.76 8.85
N HIS A 45 -2.73 -8.88 9.31
CA HIS A 45 -3.91 -8.65 8.47
C HIS A 45 -4.04 -7.17 8.09
N SER A 46 -3.73 -6.26 9.03
CA SER A 46 -3.66 -4.83 8.73
C SER A 46 -2.59 -4.53 7.68
N PHE A 47 -1.39 -5.12 7.78
CA PHE A 47 -0.35 -4.96 6.76
C PHE A 47 -0.77 -5.55 5.41
N ALA A 48 -1.40 -6.73 5.39
CA ALA A 48 -1.95 -7.32 4.17
C ALA A 48 -2.93 -6.36 3.48
N HIS A 49 -3.81 -5.74 4.27
CA HIS A 49 -4.75 -4.75 3.77
C HIS A 49 -4.06 -3.50 3.22
N LEU A 50 -3.09 -2.93 3.94
CA LEU A 50 -2.38 -1.73 3.52
C LEU A 50 -1.61 -1.96 2.21
N VAL A 51 -0.81 -3.02 2.13
CA VAL A 51 -0.06 -3.40 0.92
C VAL A 51 -1.03 -3.60 -0.25
N SER A 52 -2.13 -4.33 -0.03
CA SER A 52 -3.16 -4.55 -1.07
C SER A 52 -3.78 -3.24 -1.55
N ALA A 53 -4.14 -2.36 -0.62
CA ALA A 53 -4.80 -1.10 -0.94
C ALA A 53 -3.88 -0.19 -1.75
N GLU A 54 -2.61 -0.03 -1.33
CA GLU A 54 -1.66 0.81 -2.04
C GLU A 54 -1.41 0.32 -3.47
N TRP A 55 -1.14 -0.98 -3.65
CA TRP A 55 -0.92 -1.56 -4.99
C TRP A 55 -2.15 -1.37 -5.89
N ARG A 56 -3.35 -1.66 -5.38
CA ARG A 56 -4.58 -1.59 -6.19
C ARG A 56 -4.96 -0.15 -6.54
N TRP A 57 -4.70 0.81 -5.65
CA TRP A 57 -4.87 2.23 -5.99
C TRP A 57 -3.86 2.68 -7.03
N PHE A 58 -2.60 2.28 -6.89
CA PHE A 58 -1.56 2.61 -7.87
C PHE A 58 -1.86 2.02 -9.26
N GLN A 59 -2.32 0.77 -9.32
CA GLN A 59 -2.79 0.11 -10.54
C GLN A 59 -4.01 0.83 -11.14
N SER A 60 -4.93 1.30 -10.29
CA SER A 60 -6.08 2.09 -10.75
C SER A 60 -5.63 3.39 -11.42
N TRP A 61 -4.65 4.10 -10.86
CA TRP A 61 -4.12 5.33 -11.45
C TRP A 61 -3.50 5.12 -12.83
N GLN A 62 -2.94 3.93 -13.08
CA GLN A 62 -2.38 3.53 -14.36
C GLN A 62 -3.41 2.88 -15.30
N SER A 63 -4.68 2.74 -14.87
CA SER A 63 -5.74 2.06 -15.63
C SER A 63 -5.39 0.61 -16.04
N ILE A 64 -4.59 -0.07 -15.22
CA ILE A 64 -4.22 -1.49 -15.40
C ILE A 64 -5.06 -2.40 -14.50
N PRO A 65 -5.17 -3.70 -14.82
CA PRO A 65 -5.91 -4.66 -13.99
C PRO A 65 -5.40 -4.69 -12.54
N LEU A 66 -6.33 -4.89 -11.62
CA LEU A 66 -6.01 -4.95 -10.19
C LEU A 66 -5.44 -6.32 -9.84
N MET A 67 -4.39 -6.33 -9.01
CA MET A 67 -3.96 -7.57 -8.37
C MET A 67 -5.03 -8.09 -7.40
N ASN A 68 -4.95 -9.39 -7.11
CA ASN A 68 -5.68 -9.98 -6.00
C ASN A 68 -5.22 -9.37 -4.67
N PRO A 69 -6.12 -9.22 -3.68
CA PRO A 69 -5.72 -8.83 -2.34
C PRO A 69 -4.65 -9.79 -1.79
N VAL A 70 -3.63 -9.23 -1.17
CA VAL A 70 -2.60 -9.97 -0.45
C VAL A 70 -3.24 -10.65 0.75
N SER A 71 -3.02 -11.95 0.87
CA SER A 71 -3.34 -12.74 2.06
C SER A 71 -2.18 -12.74 3.06
N VAL A 72 -2.48 -13.04 4.32
CA VAL A 72 -1.44 -13.13 5.37
C VAL A 72 -0.47 -14.29 5.11
N ASP A 73 -0.91 -15.34 4.43
CA ASP A 73 -0.07 -16.49 4.08
C ASP A 73 1.04 -16.10 3.08
N GLU A 74 0.82 -15.07 2.26
CA GLU A 74 1.83 -14.54 1.34
C GLU A 74 2.86 -13.61 2.02
N ILE A 75 2.55 -13.11 3.22
CA ILE A 75 3.38 -12.18 4.00
C ILE A 75 3.44 -12.60 5.48
N PRO A 76 3.96 -13.80 5.77
CA PRO A 76 3.88 -14.37 7.12
C PRO A 76 4.75 -13.63 8.15
N THR A 77 5.66 -12.76 7.70
CA THR A 77 6.61 -12.01 8.52
C THR A 77 6.68 -10.54 8.10
N ILE A 78 7.17 -9.66 8.97
CA ILE A 78 7.37 -8.24 8.64
C ILE A 78 8.39 -8.05 7.52
N ASP A 79 9.40 -8.91 7.38
CA ASP A 79 10.33 -8.88 6.26
C ASP A 79 9.65 -9.24 4.94
N ALA A 80 8.70 -10.18 4.94
CA ALA A 80 7.89 -10.49 3.77
C ALA A 80 6.96 -9.32 3.40
N VAL A 81 6.36 -8.65 4.39
CA VAL A 81 5.59 -7.41 4.17
C VAL A 81 6.47 -6.37 3.50
N ARG A 82 7.66 -6.10 4.06
CA ARG A 82 8.61 -5.11 3.53
C ARG A 82 9.00 -5.43 2.10
N SER A 83 9.35 -6.69 1.83
CA SER A 83 9.76 -7.15 0.49
C SER A 83 8.67 -6.94 -0.57
N LYS A 84 7.40 -7.12 -0.19
CA LYS A 84 6.26 -6.93 -1.09
C LYS A 84 5.87 -5.46 -1.27
N TRP A 85 6.21 -4.60 -0.31
CA TRP A 85 5.83 -3.18 -0.32
C TRP A 85 6.92 -2.28 -0.94
N GLU A 86 8.20 -2.57 -0.73
CA GLU A 86 9.30 -1.70 -1.17
C GLU A 86 9.30 -1.35 -2.67
N PRO A 87 8.99 -2.28 -3.61
CA PRO A 87 8.93 -1.94 -5.03
C PRO A 87 7.93 -0.82 -5.32
N LEU A 88 6.80 -0.83 -4.61
CA LEU A 88 5.74 0.16 -4.79
C LEU A 88 6.21 1.57 -4.43
N PHE A 89 7.06 1.73 -3.42
CA PHE A 89 7.60 3.04 -3.08
C PHE A 89 8.38 3.62 -4.26
N THR A 90 9.24 2.81 -4.89
CA THR A 90 10.04 3.26 -6.03
C THR A 90 9.17 3.56 -7.26
N GLU A 91 8.27 2.64 -7.61
CA GLU A 91 7.40 2.81 -8.78
C GLU A 91 6.45 4.00 -8.63
N ARG A 92 5.88 4.20 -7.43
CA ARG A 92 4.98 5.33 -7.14
C ARG A 92 5.70 6.66 -7.21
N ARG A 93 6.96 6.75 -6.74
CA ARG A 93 7.78 7.96 -6.88
C ARG A 93 8.00 8.32 -8.36
N ALA A 94 8.45 7.34 -9.15
CA ALA A 94 8.68 7.54 -10.58
C ALA A 94 7.40 7.97 -11.30
N PHE A 95 6.25 7.39 -10.96
CA PHE A 95 4.96 7.80 -11.51
C PHE A 95 4.61 9.26 -11.17
N ILE A 96 4.76 9.65 -9.89
CA ILE A 96 4.47 11.01 -9.42
C ILE A 96 5.33 12.05 -10.15
N GLU A 97 6.60 11.73 -10.42
CA GLU A 97 7.50 12.60 -11.19
C GLU A 97 6.96 12.90 -12.60
N THR A 98 6.24 11.95 -13.21
CA THR A 98 5.66 12.11 -14.55
C THR A 98 4.34 12.90 -14.60
N LEU A 99 3.79 13.29 -13.44
CA LEU A 99 2.51 13.99 -13.36
C LEU A 99 2.65 15.44 -13.88
N THR A 100 1.74 15.79 -14.78
CA THR A 100 1.53 17.15 -15.32
C THR A 100 0.18 17.68 -14.82
N PRO A 101 -0.08 18.99 -14.87
CA PRO A 101 -1.38 19.55 -14.51
C PRO A 101 -2.56 18.88 -15.24
N GLU A 102 -2.39 18.54 -16.51
CA GLU A 102 -3.43 17.89 -17.32
C GLU A 102 -3.71 16.46 -16.83
N LYS A 103 -2.66 15.70 -16.48
CA LYS A 103 -2.84 14.36 -15.90
C LYS A 103 -3.52 14.42 -14.53
N LEU A 104 -3.17 15.42 -13.71
CA LEU A 104 -3.80 15.63 -12.40
C LEU A 104 -5.29 15.99 -12.52
N ALA A 105 -5.68 16.69 -13.58
CA ALA A 105 -7.07 17.03 -13.87
C ALA A 105 -7.85 15.89 -14.56
N SER A 106 -7.18 14.80 -14.94
CA SER A 106 -7.82 13.72 -15.69
C SER A 106 -8.70 12.82 -14.80
N VAL A 107 -9.79 12.31 -15.38
CA VAL A 107 -10.67 11.35 -14.70
C VAL A 107 -10.08 9.96 -14.83
N ILE A 108 -9.79 9.32 -13.68
CA ILE A 108 -9.33 7.94 -13.63
C ILE A 108 -10.54 7.01 -13.65
N LYS A 109 -10.64 6.19 -14.70
CA LYS A 109 -11.64 5.12 -14.77
C LYS A 109 -11.02 3.83 -14.28
N ARG A 110 -11.47 3.37 -13.12
CA ARG A 110 -11.04 2.09 -12.56
C ARG A 110 -11.56 0.94 -13.43
N LYS A 111 -10.65 0.16 -14.01
CA LYS A 111 -11.00 -1.13 -14.60
C LYS A 111 -11.22 -2.10 -13.44
N LEU A 112 -12.49 -2.36 -13.13
CA LEU A 112 -12.83 -3.53 -12.34
C LEU A 112 -12.53 -4.73 -13.24
N GLY A 113 -11.64 -5.63 -12.80
CA GLY A 113 -11.45 -6.89 -13.50
C GLY A 113 -12.79 -7.63 -13.58
N ASP A 114 -12.99 -8.39 -14.64
CA ASP A 114 -14.18 -9.21 -14.82
C ASP A 114 -14.36 -10.06 -13.56
N GLN A 115 -15.44 -9.82 -12.83
CA GLN A 115 -15.85 -10.70 -11.75
C GLN A 115 -16.58 -11.86 -12.42
N GLU A 116 -15.86 -12.95 -12.68
CA GLU A 116 -16.49 -14.27 -12.86
C GLU A 116 -17.05 -14.77 -11.52
#